data_AF-A0A934K5V5-F1
#
_entry.id   AF-A0A934K5V5-F1
#
_cell.length_a   1.000
_cell.length_b   1.000
_cell.length_c   1.000
_cell.angle_alpha   90.00
_cell.angle_beta   90.00
_cell.angle_gamma   90.00
#
_symmetry.space_group_name_H-M   'P 1'
#
loop_
_entity.id
_entity.type
_entity.pdbx_description
1 polymer ?
#
loop_
_entity_poly.entity_id
_entity_poly.type
_entity_poly.pdbx_seq_one_letter_code
_entity_poly.pdbx_strand_id
1 'polypeptide(L)' 'MPKPLSEVSLSEDEMILEGFEATLGGTQVLVTAVLERTCVYVDPAGERKLASKQDLLVDPEKLTIRRRRPGS' A
#
# COMPACT_ATOMS: atom_id res chain seq x y z
N MET A 1 -6.18 11.46 -8.49
CA MET A 1 -7.35 11.12 -7.62
C MET A 1 -7.00 9.88 -6.83
N PRO A 2 -7.39 9.79 -5.54
CA PRO A 2 -7.19 8.59 -4.74
C PRO A 2 -7.90 7.40 -5.38
N LYS A 3 -7.25 6.24 -5.43
CA LYS A 3 -7.85 4.99 -5.92
C LYS A 3 -7.54 3.83 -4.98
N PRO A 4 -8.33 2.74 -5.00
CA PRO A 4 -8.01 1.54 -4.26
C PRO A 4 -6.60 1.04 -4.59
N LEU A 5 -5.86 0.61 -3.58
CA LEU A 5 -4.52 0.05 -3.76
C LEU A 5 -4.54 -1.21 -4.65
N SER A 6 -5.67 -1.92 -4.70
CA SER A 6 -5.89 -3.04 -5.62
C SER A 6 -5.96 -2.64 -7.10
N GLU A 7 -6.21 -1.37 -7.42
CA GLU A 7 -6.25 -0.84 -8.80
C GLU A 7 -4.91 -0.22 -9.24
N VAL A 8 -3.87 -0.36 -8.42
CA VAL A 8 -2.51 0.00 -8.82
C VAL A 8 -1.95 -1.14 -9.65
N SER A 9 -1.80 -0.92 -10.96
CA SER A 9 -1.19 -1.88 -11.88
C SER A 9 0.28 -2.09 -11.52
N LEU A 10 0.65 -3.34 -11.26
CA LEU A 10 2.02 -3.78 -11.04
C LEU A 10 2.34 -4.87 -12.05
N SER A 11 3.55 -4.86 -12.57
CA SER A 11 4.13 -5.98 -13.33
C SER A 11 4.47 -7.13 -12.37
N GLU A 12 4.64 -8.35 -12.89
CA GLU A 12 4.92 -9.56 -12.07
C GLU A 12 6.19 -9.42 -11.20
N ASP A 13 7.17 -8.62 -11.64
CA ASP A 13 8.41 -8.34 -10.92
C ASP A 13 8.35 -7.04 -10.09
N GLU A 14 7.21 -6.38 -9.98
CA GLU A 14 7.08 -5.10 -9.27
C GLU A 14 6.43 -5.26 -7.90
N MET A 15 6.95 -4.51 -6.94
CA MET A 15 6.41 -4.44 -5.58
C MET A 15 6.31 -2.99 -5.13
N ILE A 16 5.23 -2.67 -4.43
CA ILE A 16 5.04 -1.38 -3.77
C ILE A 16 5.84 -1.42 -2.47
N LEU A 17 6.67 -0.41 -2.25
CA LEU A 17 7.43 -0.26 -1.01
C LEU A 17 6.52 0.23 0.11
N GLU A 18 6.86 -0.11 1.35
CA GLU A 18 6.23 0.41 2.57
C GLU A 18 6.60 1.87 2.85
N GLY A 19 5.93 2.48 3.84
CA GLY A 19 6.22 3.83 4.31
C GLY A 19 5.44 4.93 3.60
N PHE A 20 4.25 4.63 3.08
CA PHE A 20 3.37 5.61 2.43
C PHE A 20 2.06 5.79 3.19
N GLU A 21 1.46 6.97 3.01
CA GLU A 21 0.16 7.30 3.57
C GLU A 21 -0.98 6.79 2.70
N ALA A 22 -2.05 6.34 3.35
CA ALA A 22 -3.27 5.91 2.70
C ALA A 22 -4.49 6.34 3.52
N THR A 23 -5.66 6.27 2.90
CA THR A 23 -6.94 6.56 3.55
C THR A 23 -7.77 5.29 3.64
N LEU A 24 -8.18 4.91 4.85
CA LEU A 24 -9.05 3.77 5.11
C LEU A 24 -10.33 4.27 5.80
N GLY A 25 -11.48 4.10 5.15
CA GLY A 25 -12.77 4.56 5.71
C GLY A 25 -12.81 6.04 6.10
N GLY A 26 -12.06 6.90 5.38
CA GLY A 26 -11.93 8.33 5.68
C GLY A 26 -10.85 8.70 6.70
N THR A 27 -10.15 7.73 7.28
CA THR A 27 -9.05 7.97 8.24
C THR A 27 -7.70 7.82 7.55
N GLN A 28 -6.78 8.76 7.79
CA GLN A 28 -5.39 8.64 7.32
C GLN A 28 -4.62 7.62 8.16
N VAL A 29 -3.91 6.72 7.49
CA VAL A 29 -3.12 5.65 8.08
C VAL A 29 -1.77 5.53 7.39
N LEU A 30 -0.75 5.06 8.12
CA LEU A 30 0.58 4.82 7.56
C LEU A 30 0.75 3.34 7.22
N VAL A 31 0.90 3.02 5.92
CA VAL A 31 1.15 1.65 5.48
C VAL A 31 2.62 1.29 5.72
N THR A 32 2.84 0.22 6.48
CA THR A 32 4.16 -0.24 6.91
C THR A 32 4.54 -1.61 6.35
N ALA A 33 3.64 -2.30 5.66
CA ALA A 33 3.99 -3.45 4.81
C ALA A 33 2.89 -3.68 3.77
N VAL A 34 3.28 -4.11 2.57
CA VAL A 34 2.35 -4.48 1.48
C VAL A 34 2.48 -5.97 1.21
N LEU A 35 1.39 -6.71 1.37
CA LEU A 35 1.28 -8.14 1.07
C LEU A 35 0.55 -8.35 -0.25
N GLU A 36 0.30 -9.58 -0.65
CA GLU A 36 -0.33 -9.88 -1.94
C GLU A 36 -1.74 -9.26 -2.05
N ARG A 37 -2.58 -9.46 -1.02
CA ARG A 37 -4.00 -9.04 -1.00
C ARG A 37 -4.34 -8.01 0.07
N THR A 38 -3.47 -7.86 1.06
CA THR A 38 -3.67 -7.02 2.25
C THR A 38 -2.46 -6.13 2.46
N CYS A 39 -2.59 -5.16 3.38
CA CYS A 39 -1.50 -4.33 3.84
C CYS A 39 -1.53 -4.22 5.36
N VAL A 40 -0.35 -4.07 5.96
CA VAL A 40 -0.21 -3.70 7.37
C VAL A 40 -0.12 -2.19 7.44
N TYR A 41 -0.93 -1.57 8.30
CA TYR A 41 -0.87 -0.15 8.57
C TYR A 41 -0.78 0.13 10.07
N VAL A 42 -0.32 1.32 10.41
CA VAL A 42 -0.38 1.88 11.76
C VAL A 42 -1.51 2.89 11.79
N ASP A 43 -2.45 2.72 12.72
CA ASP A 43 -3.55 3.66 12.92
C ASP A 43 -3.09 4.90 13.72
N PRO A 44 -3.95 5.94 13.84
CA PRO A 44 -3.59 7.12 14.64
C PRO A 44 -3.34 6.86 16.13
N ALA A 45 -3.77 5.71 16.67
CA ALA A 45 -3.47 5.30 18.04
C ALA A 45 -2.11 4.58 18.16
N GLY A 46 -1.41 4.36 17.04
CA GLY A 46 -0.13 3.67 17.00
C GLY A 46 -0.23 2.15 16.94
N GLU A 47 -1.44 1.60 16.75
CA GLU A 47 -1.66 0.16 16.67
C GLU A 47 -1.46 -0.37 15.25
N ARG A 48 -0.78 -1.51 15.12
CA ARG A 48 -0.62 -2.19 13.84
C ARG A 48 -1.84 -3.04 13.51
N LYS A 49 -2.43 -2.81 12.33
CA LYS A 49 -3.65 -3.48 11.86
C LYS A 49 -3.50 -3.91 10.40
N LEU A 50 -4.36 -4.82 9.97
CA LEU A 50 -4.45 -5.29 8.59
C LEU A 50 -5.67 -4.69 7.90
N ALA A 51 -5.50 -4.29 6.64
CA ALA A 51 -6.60 -3.89 5.77
C ALA A 51 -6.49 -4.55 4.40
N SER A 52 -7.65 -4.72 3.75
CA SER A 52 -7.72 -5.15 2.35
C SER A 52 -7.21 -4.03 1.45
N LYS A 53 -6.53 -4.39 0.36
CA LYS A 53 -6.11 -3.42 -0.67
C LYS A 53 -7.28 -2.72 -1.36
N GLN A 54 -8.47 -3.34 -1.33
CA GLN A 54 -9.69 -2.76 -1.94
C GLN A 54 -10.26 -1.60 -1.11
N ASP A 55 -10.04 -1.61 0.21
CA ASP A 55 -10.57 -0.60 1.12
C ASP A 55 -9.59 0.57 1.37
N LEU A 56 -8.32 0.38 0.96
CA LEU A 56 -7.24 1.36 1.10
C LEU A 56 -7.18 2.27 -0.12
N LEU A 57 -7.56 3.53 0.06
CA LEU A 57 -7.42 4.57 -0.94
C LEU A 57 -6.02 5.18 -0.88
N VAL A 58 -5.30 5.16 -1.99
CA VAL A 58 -3.93 5.65 -2.10
C VAL A 58 -3.81 6.66 -3.21
N ASP A 59 -2.83 7.55 -3.07
CA ASP A 59 -2.38 8.40 -4.16
C ASP A 59 -1.28 7.65 -4.95
N PRO A 60 -1.56 7.16 -6.17
CA PRO A 60 -0.60 6.37 -6.94
C PRO A 60 0.67 7.12 -7.28
N GLU A 61 0.63 8.46 -7.38
CA GLU A 61 1.81 9.28 -7.67
C GLU A 61 2.79 9.32 -6.48
N LYS A 62 2.32 9.00 -5.28
CA LYS A 62 3.14 8.94 -4.06
C LYS A 62 3.68 7.55 -3.75
N LEU A 63 3.27 6.54 -4.51
CA LEU A 63 3.74 5.18 -4.29
C LEU A 63 5.11 4.99 -4.91
N THR A 64 6.05 4.46 -4.12
CA THR A 64 7.33 4.03 -4.65
C THR A 64 7.25 2.57 -5.06
N ILE A 65 7.46 2.31 -6.35
CA ILE A 65 7.46 0.96 -6.90
C ILE A 65 8.90 0.53 -7.13
N ARG A 66 9.25 -0.66 -6.65
CA ARG A 66 10.54 -1.28 -6.88
C ARG A 66 10.36 -2.51 -7.76
N ARG A 67 11.17 -2.60 -8.82
CA ARG A 67 11.30 -3.81 -9.61
C ARG A 67 12.30 -4.77 -8.97
N ARG A 68 11.89 -6.01 -8.75
CA ARG A 68 12.76 -7.12 -8.38
C ARG A 68 13.67 -7.38 -9.57
N ARG A 69 14.97 -7.11 -9.42
CA ARG A 69 15.92 -7.55 -10.44
C ARG A 69 15.91 -9.08 -10.45
N PRO A 70 15.83 -9.73 -11.62
CA PRO A 70 16.19 -11.14 -11.70
C PRO A 70 17.60 -11.27 -11.14
N GLY A 71 17.82 -12.21 -10.22
CA GLY A 71 19.16 -12.50 -9.73
C GLY A 71 20.06 -12.85 -10.92
N SER A 72 21.20 -12.17 -11.03
CA SER A 72 22.31 -12.62 -11.88
C SER A 72 22.91 -13.92 -11.39
#